data_AF-A0A2M7E2X3-F1
#
_entry.id   AF-A0A2M7E2X3-F1
#
_cell.length_a   1.000
_cell.length_b   1.000
_cell.length_c   1.000
_cell.angle_alpha   90.00
_cell.angle_beta   90.00
_cell.angle_gamma   90.00
#
_symmetry.space_group_name_H-M   'P 1'
#
loop_
_entity.id
_entity.type
_entity.pdbx_description
1 polymer ?
#
loop_
_entity_poly.entity_id
_entity_poly.type
_entity_poly.pdbx_seq_one_letter_code
_entity_poly.pdbx_strand_id
1 'polypeptide(L)'
;MSEIHTGNVIKEELKLFDNYIHTKKKLPDNSIIYRDNNYLDKILKISKPYLLKELSETGYKELLSNINGLSKETNTSIVIQKFSEIYCDLIKKKFRSEYKNANKELTDFINKQDSGIKIIWGDCYKVLKGMESESIQLMVTSPPYYNAREYSQWNNLDEYLQDMRMIIKESYRVLDNHRVWIWNVGDIFDNDNLSVKSVWGKRRLPLGAYFIKIFEEEGFTFVDDFIWDKGEVQSERHKNGNNPYPFYQYPANCYEHLLVFHKHRLDKTKYPCPVCGCLKVNGNSQPEIGIQSWECKNYDCFERSEGNRGKRFSYKTNITQSHHLKEHEIPKDFINKWRKDIVKFSPVIKINSKGVNTLGHTAPFPTDIPEFAIRMFTYEGEKVLDPFGGSFTSGIVAKKLNRTGICIELNKNLFRKASIENIFKNLNITNISEFNYE
;
A
#
# COMPACT_ATOMS: atom_id res chain seq x y z
N MET A 1 -44.94 28.38 -16.48
CA MET A 1 -44.58 27.42 -17.54
C MET A 1 -43.24 27.84 -18.10
N SER A 2 -42.16 27.18 -17.70
CA SER A 2 -40.86 27.24 -18.36
C SER A 2 -40.00 26.12 -17.79
N GLU A 3 -40.00 24.98 -18.47
CA GLU A 3 -39.10 23.85 -18.23
C GLU A 3 -37.67 24.26 -18.57
N ILE A 4 -36.78 24.27 -17.57
CA ILE A 4 -35.37 24.60 -17.75
C ILE A 4 -34.57 23.30 -17.88
N HIS A 5 -34.29 22.95 -19.13
CA HIS A 5 -33.00 22.51 -19.67
C HIS A 5 -31.97 21.90 -18.69
N THR A 6 -32.21 20.69 -18.20
CA THR A 6 -31.17 19.86 -17.53
C THR A 6 -30.84 18.56 -18.29
N GLY A 7 -31.54 18.28 -19.40
CA GLY A 7 -31.34 17.06 -20.19
C GLY A 7 -30.22 17.09 -21.23
N ASN A 8 -29.73 18.27 -21.64
CA ASN A 8 -28.74 18.40 -22.72
C ASN A 8 -27.28 18.45 -22.22
N VAL A 9 -27.03 18.93 -21.00
CA VAL A 9 -25.65 18.99 -20.44
C VAL A 9 -25.12 17.59 -20.11
N ILE A 10 -25.98 16.71 -19.58
CA ILE A 10 -25.60 15.32 -19.27
C ILE A 10 -25.36 14.49 -20.54
N LYS A 11 -26.02 14.82 -21.65
CA LYS A 11 -25.82 14.14 -22.95
C LYS A 11 -24.56 14.60 -23.69
N GLU A 12 -24.11 15.83 -23.48
CA GLU A 12 -22.84 16.32 -24.04
C GLU A 12 -21.62 15.81 -23.25
N GLU A 13 -21.71 15.69 -21.92
CA GLU A 13 -20.66 15.09 -21.10
C GLU A 13 -20.52 13.57 -21.33
N LEU A 14 -21.63 12.85 -21.54
CA LEU A 14 -21.58 11.43 -21.94
C LEU A 14 -21.03 11.24 -23.36
N LYS A 15 -21.28 12.18 -24.30
CA LYS A 15 -20.65 12.16 -25.63
C LYS A 15 -19.15 12.47 -25.60
N LEU A 16 -18.69 13.31 -24.66
CA LEU A 16 -17.26 13.54 -24.43
C LEU A 16 -16.59 12.30 -23.80
N PHE A 17 -17.30 11.55 -22.96
CA PHE A 17 -16.84 10.28 -22.41
C PHE A 17 -16.82 9.15 -23.47
N ASP A 18 -17.83 9.08 -24.33
CA ASP A 18 -17.89 8.10 -25.43
C ASP A 18 -16.88 8.41 -26.55
N ASN A 19 -16.61 9.69 -26.84
CA ASN A 19 -15.53 10.09 -27.77
C ASN A 19 -14.12 9.87 -27.18
N TYR A 20 -13.98 9.84 -25.84
CA TYR A 20 -12.75 9.42 -25.18
C TYR A 20 -12.56 7.89 -25.26
N ILE A 21 -13.65 7.11 -25.26
CA ILE A 21 -13.60 5.65 -25.44
C ILE A 21 -13.38 5.25 -26.91
N HIS A 22 -13.82 6.06 -27.87
CA HIS A 22 -13.67 5.80 -29.31
C HIS A 22 -12.45 6.42 -29.99
N THR A 23 -11.66 7.25 -29.30
CA THR A 23 -10.31 7.66 -29.75
C THR A 23 -9.20 6.77 -29.16
N LYS A 24 -9.49 5.46 -29.00
CA LYS A 24 -8.43 4.45 -29.01
C LYS A 24 -7.68 4.56 -30.34
N LYS A 25 -6.54 5.27 -30.33
CA LYS A 25 -5.39 4.81 -31.11
C LYS A 25 -5.29 3.32 -30.79
N LYS A 26 -5.59 2.49 -31.81
CA LYS A 26 -5.28 1.07 -31.78
C LYS A 26 -3.92 0.92 -31.08
N LEU A 27 -3.87 0.11 -30.03
CA LEU A 27 -2.61 -0.50 -29.62
C LEU A 27 -1.94 -0.95 -30.92
N PRO A 28 -0.70 -0.50 -31.21
CA PRO A 28 -0.04 -0.96 -32.42
C PRO A 28 -0.10 -2.48 -32.40
N ASP A 29 -0.58 -3.02 -33.52
CA ASP A 29 -0.59 -4.45 -33.78
C ASP A 29 0.77 -5.01 -33.34
N ASN A 30 0.78 -6.04 -32.49
CA ASN A 30 1.99 -6.66 -31.92
C ASN A 30 2.83 -7.39 -32.99
N SER A 31 2.81 -6.93 -34.24
CA SER A 31 3.36 -7.56 -35.43
C SER A 31 4.57 -6.82 -36.02
N ILE A 32 5.30 -6.02 -35.24
CA ILE A 32 6.66 -5.59 -35.61
C ILE A 32 7.66 -6.26 -34.68
N ILE A 33 7.96 -7.51 -35.01
CA ILE A 33 9.07 -8.26 -34.40
C ILE A 33 10.36 -7.68 -34.99
N TYR A 34 10.99 -6.72 -34.29
CA TYR A 34 12.38 -6.36 -34.56
C TYR A 34 13.25 -7.54 -34.15
N ARG A 35 13.55 -8.42 -35.12
CA ARG A 35 14.50 -9.54 -34.97
C ARG A 35 15.93 -9.01 -34.99
N ASP A 36 16.33 -8.31 -33.94
CA ASP A 36 17.73 -8.11 -33.64
C ASP A 36 18.13 -9.21 -32.65
N ASN A 37 18.83 -10.25 -33.14
CA ASN A 37 19.40 -11.33 -32.31
C ASN A 37 20.43 -10.82 -31.28
N ASN A 38 20.56 -9.49 -31.12
CA ASN A 38 21.47 -8.85 -30.21
C ASN A 38 20.93 -7.55 -29.53
N TYR A 39 19.62 -7.46 -29.29
CA TYR A 39 19.04 -6.29 -28.64
C TYR A 39 19.62 -6.04 -27.23
N LEU A 40 19.88 -7.13 -26.48
CA LEU A 40 20.47 -7.06 -25.15
C LEU A 40 21.86 -6.40 -25.16
N ASP A 41 22.76 -6.76 -26.08
CA ASP A 41 24.07 -6.10 -26.15
C ASP A 41 23.95 -4.64 -26.55
N LYS A 42 22.97 -4.30 -27.39
CA LYS A 42 22.71 -2.91 -27.77
C LYS A 42 22.33 -2.08 -26.54
N ILE A 43 21.38 -2.54 -25.72
CA ILE A 43 21.00 -1.82 -24.50
C ILE A 43 22.15 -1.77 -23.48
N LEU A 44 22.93 -2.84 -23.35
CA LEU A 44 24.10 -2.89 -22.46
C LEU A 44 25.18 -1.92 -22.89
N LYS A 45 25.52 -1.88 -24.19
CA LYS A 45 26.51 -0.97 -24.76
C LYS A 45 26.13 0.49 -24.52
N ILE A 46 24.88 0.86 -24.79
CA ILE A 46 24.38 2.23 -24.57
C ILE A 46 24.34 2.57 -23.07
N SER A 47 23.98 1.61 -22.23
CA SER A 47 23.76 1.83 -20.80
C SER A 47 25.02 1.70 -19.95
N LYS A 48 26.10 1.09 -20.46
CA LYS A 48 27.36 0.78 -19.75
C LYS A 48 27.88 1.92 -18.86
N PRO A 49 28.09 3.17 -19.33
CA PRO A 49 28.63 4.23 -18.47
C PRO A 49 27.71 4.57 -17.30
N TYR A 50 26.39 4.44 -17.46
CA TYR A 50 25.42 4.70 -16.40
C TYR A 50 25.32 3.51 -15.45
N LEU A 51 25.35 2.28 -15.97
CA LEU A 51 25.35 1.06 -15.15
C LEU A 51 26.53 1.02 -14.18
N LEU A 52 27.74 1.28 -14.67
CA LEU A 52 28.95 1.34 -13.83
C LEU A 52 28.87 2.42 -12.76
N LYS A 53 28.27 3.57 -13.09
CA LYS A 53 28.06 4.66 -12.13
C LYS A 53 27.09 4.27 -11.01
N GLU A 54 25.96 3.66 -11.34
CA GLU A 54 24.91 3.36 -10.35
C GLU A 54 25.22 2.09 -9.53
N LEU A 55 25.77 1.05 -10.16
CA LEU A 55 25.97 -0.29 -9.58
C LEU A 55 27.39 -0.59 -9.12
N SER A 56 28.39 0.25 -9.44
CA SER A 56 29.82 -0.06 -9.33
C SER A 56 30.26 -1.26 -10.19
N GLU A 57 31.56 -1.56 -10.22
CA GLU A 57 32.13 -2.68 -10.99
C GLU A 57 31.60 -4.05 -10.52
N THR A 58 31.44 -4.25 -9.21
CA THR A 58 30.96 -5.52 -8.66
C THR A 58 29.49 -5.75 -8.99
N GLY A 59 28.65 -4.72 -8.81
CA GLY A 59 27.23 -4.80 -9.15
C GLY A 59 26.97 -4.92 -10.66
N TYR A 60 27.82 -4.32 -11.50
CA TYR A 60 27.74 -4.52 -12.95
C TYR A 60 28.05 -5.96 -13.35
N LYS A 61 29.05 -6.62 -12.72
CA LYS A 61 29.31 -8.05 -12.94
C LYS A 61 28.15 -8.93 -12.48
N GLU A 62 27.54 -8.60 -11.34
CA GLU A 62 26.34 -9.29 -10.86
C GLU A 62 25.18 -9.16 -11.86
N LEU A 63 24.93 -7.95 -12.38
CA LEU A 63 23.94 -7.71 -13.43
C LEU A 63 24.18 -8.60 -14.65
N LEU A 64 25.42 -8.63 -15.18
CA LEU A 64 25.78 -9.45 -16.33
C LEU A 64 25.53 -10.94 -16.08
N SER A 65 25.85 -11.43 -14.87
CA SER A 65 25.58 -12.81 -14.47
C SER A 65 24.07 -13.11 -14.47
N ASN A 66 23.26 -12.19 -13.91
CA ASN A 66 21.81 -12.37 -13.79
C ASN A 66 21.08 -12.30 -15.14
N ILE A 67 21.62 -11.56 -16.11
CA ILE A 67 21.03 -11.44 -17.45
C ILE A 67 21.54 -12.45 -18.46
N ASN A 68 22.52 -13.31 -18.13
CA ASN A 68 23.09 -14.28 -19.09
C ASN A 68 22.02 -15.14 -19.77
N GLY A 69 20.96 -15.51 -19.05
CA GLY A 69 19.83 -16.28 -19.61
C GLY A 69 18.96 -15.51 -20.60
N LEU A 70 18.94 -14.16 -20.55
CA LEU A 70 18.15 -13.31 -21.46
C LEU A 70 18.75 -13.26 -22.87
N SER A 71 20.02 -13.62 -23.07
CA SER A 71 20.67 -13.62 -24.38
C SER A 71 19.98 -14.51 -25.42
N LYS A 72 19.19 -15.50 -24.96
CA LYS A 72 18.43 -16.42 -25.81
C LYS A 72 17.01 -15.92 -26.13
N GLU A 73 16.55 -14.89 -25.44
CA GLU A 73 15.20 -14.34 -25.64
C GLU A 73 15.16 -13.48 -26.90
N THR A 74 14.21 -13.76 -27.78
CA THR A 74 14.06 -13.04 -29.06
C THR A 74 12.99 -11.97 -29.00
N ASN A 75 12.10 -12.02 -28.00
CA ASN A 75 11.08 -11.02 -27.78
C ASN A 75 11.65 -9.79 -27.05
N THR A 76 11.80 -8.69 -27.77
CA THR A 76 12.34 -7.42 -27.27
C THR A 76 11.61 -6.90 -26.02
N SER A 77 10.27 -6.99 -25.97
CA SER A 77 9.49 -6.50 -24.83
C SER A 77 9.81 -7.30 -23.56
N ILE A 78 9.95 -8.63 -23.69
CA ILE A 78 10.34 -9.51 -22.58
C ILE A 78 11.77 -9.18 -22.12
N VAL A 79 12.69 -8.93 -23.05
CA VAL A 79 14.07 -8.53 -22.72
C VAL A 79 14.07 -7.23 -21.91
N ILE A 80 13.31 -6.21 -22.33
CA ILE A 80 13.24 -4.91 -21.65
C ILE A 80 12.65 -5.06 -20.26
N GLN A 81 11.55 -5.80 -20.15
CA GLN A 81 10.87 -6.05 -18.88
C GLN A 81 11.83 -6.74 -17.90
N LYS A 82 12.36 -7.91 -18.26
CA LYS A 82 13.27 -8.68 -17.39
C LYS A 82 14.54 -7.92 -17.07
N PHE A 83 15.13 -7.20 -18.02
CA PHE A 83 16.28 -6.33 -17.76
C PHE A 83 15.96 -5.26 -16.71
N SER A 84 14.79 -4.62 -16.85
CA SER A 84 14.37 -3.56 -15.93
C SER A 84 14.09 -4.10 -14.53
N GLU A 85 13.44 -5.27 -14.42
CA GLU A 85 13.22 -5.99 -13.16
C GLU A 85 14.55 -6.30 -12.47
N ILE A 86 15.48 -6.99 -13.17
CA ILE A 86 16.81 -7.34 -12.62
C ILE A 86 17.59 -6.10 -12.19
N TYR A 87 17.56 -5.03 -13.00
CA TYR A 87 18.22 -3.77 -12.64
C TYR A 87 17.61 -3.15 -11.37
N CYS A 88 16.28 -3.07 -11.28
CA CYS A 88 15.60 -2.52 -10.12
C CYS A 88 15.87 -3.34 -8.85
N ASP A 89 15.93 -4.67 -8.97
CA ASP A 89 16.26 -5.56 -7.85
C ASP A 89 17.68 -5.31 -7.32
N LEU A 90 18.65 -5.06 -8.19
CA LEU A 90 20.02 -4.72 -7.78
C LEU A 90 20.10 -3.36 -7.08
N ILE A 91 19.38 -2.36 -7.60
CA ILE A 91 19.27 -1.05 -6.94
C ILE A 91 18.64 -1.19 -5.56
N LYS A 92 17.57 -1.98 -5.46
CA LYS A 92 16.87 -2.27 -4.21
C LYS A 92 17.76 -3.02 -3.20
N LYS A 93 18.54 -4.00 -3.67
CA LYS A 93 19.53 -4.72 -2.86
C LYS A 93 20.59 -3.77 -2.27
N LYS A 94 21.06 -2.80 -3.06
CA LYS A 94 21.98 -1.76 -2.58
C LYS A 94 21.37 -0.96 -1.43
N PHE A 95 20.13 -0.47 -1.58
CA PHE A 95 19.44 0.25 -0.51
C PHE A 95 19.22 -0.59 0.74
N ARG A 96 18.86 -1.88 0.59
CA ARG A 96 18.75 -2.82 1.71
C ARG A 96 20.04 -2.97 2.48
N SER A 97 21.18 -3.04 1.78
CA SER A 97 22.50 -3.23 2.39
C SER A 97 22.95 -2.08 3.32
N GLU A 98 22.34 -0.90 3.20
CA GLU A 98 22.62 0.23 4.08
C GLU A 98 22.09 0.00 5.50
N TYR A 99 21.04 -0.82 5.65
CA TYR A 99 20.47 -1.16 6.95
C TYR A 99 21.02 -2.48 7.50
N LYS A 100 21.78 -2.40 8.59
CA LYS A 100 22.54 -3.55 9.12
C LYS A 100 21.81 -4.37 10.19
N ASN A 101 20.67 -3.90 10.69
CA ASN A 101 19.97 -4.54 11.81
C ASN A 101 18.91 -5.55 11.37
N ALA A 102 18.82 -5.86 10.07
CA ALA A 102 17.87 -6.84 9.57
C ALA A 102 18.18 -8.22 10.16
N ASN A 103 17.14 -8.88 10.67
CA ASN A 103 17.22 -10.25 11.17
C ASN A 103 17.05 -11.22 9.99
N LYS A 104 18.04 -12.10 9.82
CA LYS A 104 18.06 -13.06 8.71
C LYS A 104 16.94 -14.10 8.80
N GLU A 105 16.67 -14.66 9.97
CA GLU A 105 15.61 -15.66 10.18
C GLU A 105 14.24 -15.08 9.83
N LEU A 106 13.95 -13.87 10.32
CA LEU A 106 12.73 -13.14 9.99
C LEU A 106 12.62 -12.85 8.48
N THR A 107 13.73 -12.48 7.86
CA THR A 107 13.80 -12.21 6.42
C THR A 107 13.52 -13.47 5.60
N ASP A 108 14.16 -14.58 5.97
CA ASP A 108 13.98 -15.89 5.32
C ASP A 108 12.53 -16.37 5.50
N PHE A 109 11.96 -16.19 6.69
CA PHE A 109 10.56 -16.48 6.99
C PHE A 109 9.57 -15.69 6.10
N ILE A 110 9.77 -14.37 6.00
CA ILE A 110 8.92 -13.49 5.18
C ILE A 110 9.05 -13.81 3.68
N ASN A 111 10.25 -14.15 3.22
CA ASN A 111 10.53 -14.40 1.80
C ASN A 111 10.20 -15.83 1.35
N LYS A 112 10.04 -16.78 2.27
CA LYS A 112 9.69 -18.16 1.96
C LYS A 112 8.37 -18.23 1.18
N GLN A 113 8.37 -18.86 0.01
CA GLN A 113 7.14 -19.13 -0.75
C GLN A 113 6.37 -20.29 -0.09
N ASP A 114 5.20 -20.01 0.48
CA ASP A 114 4.38 -20.99 1.22
C ASP A 114 2.86 -20.68 1.14
N SER A 115 2.11 -20.98 2.22
CA SER A 115 0.67 -20.75 2.39
C SER A 115 0.19 -19.34 2.06
N GLY A 116 1.08 -18.34 1.97
CA GLY A 116 0.74 -16.98 1.58
C GLY A 116 0.11 -16.16 2.70
N ILE A 117 0.13 -16.67 3.94
CA ILE A 117 -0.09 -15.85 5.15
C ILE A 117 1.04 -16.14 6.13
N LYS A 118 1.61 -15.07 6.66
CA LYS A 118 2.71 -15.05 7.62
C LYS A 118 2.22 -14.42 8.91
N ILE A 119 2.39 -15.13 10.02
CA ILE A 119 1.97 -14.66 11.34
C ILE A 119 3.20 -14.54 12.21
N ILE A 120 3.43 -13.35 12.74
CA ILE A 120 4.56 -13.04 13.60
C ILE A 120 4.00 -12.61 14.95
N TRP A 121 4.37 -13.34 16.01
CA TRP A 121 3.95 -13.00 17.36
C TRP A 121 4.99 -12.13 18.03
N GLY A 122 4.65 -10.88 18.36
CA GLY A 122 5.57 -9.98 19.03
C GLY A 122 5.21 -8.51 18.94
N ASP A 123 6.07 -7.71 19.54
CA ASP A 123 6.01 -6.25 19.47
C ASP A 123 6.31 -5.76 18.04
N CYS A 124 5.36 -5.03 17.46
CA CYS A 124 5.45 -4.62 16.06
C CYS A 124 6.66 -3.73 15.77
N TYR A 125 7.06 -2.85 16.69
CA TYR A 125 8.23 -2.01 16.53
C TYR A 125 9.53 -2.84 16.47
N LYS A 126 9.68 -3.83 17.36
CA LYS A 126 10.82 -4.76 17.34
C LYS A 126 10.86 -5.61 16.07
N VAL A 127 9.71 -6.12 15.63
CA VAL A 127 9.61 -6.91 14.39
C VAL A 127 9.98 -6.05 13.19
N LEU A 128 9.40 -4.85 13.06
CA LEU A 128 9.71 -3.91 11.97
C LEU A 128 11.20 -3.57 11.92
N LYS A 129 11.84 -3.34 13.07
CA LYS A 129 13.30 -3.15 13.16
C LYS A 129 14.09 -4.36 12.62
N GLY A 130 13.59 -5.57 12.81
CA GLY A 130 14.20 -6.78 12.25
C GLY A 130 13.96 -6.96 10.75
N MET A 131 13.01 -6.25 10.13
CA MET A 131 12.70 -6.41 8.70
C MET A 131 13.69 -5.66 7.82
N GLU A 132 13.97 -6.19 6.63
CA GLU A 132 14.73 -5.48 5.58
C GLU A 132 14.02 -4.19 5.15
N SER A 133 14.81 -3.17 4.81
CA SER A 133 14.29 -1.95 4.19
C SER A 133 13.67 -2.27 2.83
N GLU A 134 12.60 -1.58 2.44
CA GLU A 134 11.93 -1.79 1.14
C GLU A 134 11.71 -3.28 0.88
N SER A 135 10.95 -3.94 1.75
CA SER A 135 10.64 -5.37 1.65
C SER A 135 9.15 -5.65 1.47
N ILE A 136 8.30 -4.63 1.63
CA ILE A 136 6.84 -4.71 1.64
C ILE A 136 6.23 -3.79 0.58
N GLN A 137 5.22 -4.26 -0.15
CA GLN A 137 4.63 -3.52 -1.28
C GLN A 137 3.36 -2.75 -0.90
N LEU A 138 2.68 -3.12 0.18
CA LEU A 138 1.52 -2.40 0.72
C LEU A 138 1.44 -2.61 2.23
N MET A 139 1.00 -1.58 2.93
CA MET A 139 0.53 -1.70 4.30
C MET A 139 -0.94 -1.31 4.41
N VAL A 140 -1.72 -2.07 5.18
CA VAL A 140 -3.10 -1.71 5.54
C VAL A 140 -3.36 -2.15 6.98
N THR A 141 -3.86 -1.22 7.79
CA THR A 141 -4.02 -1.49 9.21
C THR A 141 -5.02 -0.56 9.88
N SER A 142 -5.37 -0.90 11.12
CA SER A 142 -6.03 -0.04 12.09
C SER A 142 -5.20 -0.10 13.37
N PRO A 143 -4.58 1.00 13.84
CA PRO A 143 -3.80 0.97 15.06
C PRO A 143 -4.67 0.67 16.29
N PRO A 144 -4.07 0.23 17.39
CA PRO A 144 -4.74 0.28 18.68
C PRO A 144 -5.08 1.74 19.02
N TYR A 145 -6.35 2.06 19.23
CA TYR A 145 -6.76 3.43 19.58
C TYR A 145 -6.43 3.70 21.04
N TYR A 146 -5.91 4.90 21.32
CA TYR A 146 -5.48 5.33 22.65
C TYR A 146 -6.50 4.98 23.74
N ASN A 147 -6.11 4.08 24.65
CA ASN A 147 -6.86 3.58 25.81
C ASN A 147 -8.32 3.14 25.54
N ALA A 148 -8.68 2.90 24.28
CA ALA A 148 -10.04 2.48 23.90
C ALA A 148 -10.32 1.01 24.24
N ARG A 149 -9.29 0.25 24.63
CA ARG A 149 -9.31 -1.20 24.85
C ARG A 149 -8.47 -1.61 26.05
N GLU A 150 -8.88 -2.67 26.74
CA GLU A 150 -8.25 -3.10 28.00
C GLU A 150 -6.82 -3.65 27.83
N TYR A 151 -6.46 -4.12 26.63
CA TYR A 151 -5.16 -4.76 26.35
C TYR A 151 -4.07 -3.80 25.84
N SER A 152 -4.37 -2.51 25.74
CA SER A 152 -3.40 -1.50 25.31
C SER A 152 -3.66 -0.20 26.08
N GLN A 153 -2.77 0.11 27.03
CA GLN A 153 -2.90 1.26 27.91
C GLN A 153 -1.60 2.07 27.92
N TRP A 154 -1.71 3.37 27.66
CA TRP A 154 -0.63 4.35 27.77
C TRP A 154 -0.98 5.37 28.85
N ASN A 155 0.03 5.94 29.52
CA ASN A 155 -0.23 6.85 30.65
C ASN A 155 -0.87 8.16 30.18
N ASN A 156 -0.43 8.67 29.03
CA ASN A 156 -0.89 9.92 28.44
C ASN A 156 -0.87 9.84 26.91
N LEU A 157 -1.50 10.82 26.27
CA LEU A 157 -1.61 10.90 24.82
C LEU A 157 -0.23 11.04 24.12
N ASP A 158 0.72 11.77 24.72
CA ASP A 158 2.03 11.99 24.11
C ASP A 158 2.85 10.70 24.02
N GLU A 159 2.84 9.86 25.07
CA GLU A 159 3.48 8.54 25.06
C GLU A 159 2.92 7.67 23.94
N TYR A 160 1.60 7.67 23.77
CA TYR A 160 0.94 6.94 22.68
C TYR A 160 1.35 7.45 21.31
N LEU A 161 1.29 8.76 21.08
CA LEU A 161 1.66 9.35 19.79
C LEU A 161 3.14 9.13 19.48
N GLN A 162 4.01 9.14 20.49
CA GLN A 162 5.44 8.88 20.33
C GLN A 162 5.73 7.42 19.99
N ASP A 163 5.03 6.47 20.63
CA ASP A 163 5.11 5.04 20.31
C ASP A 163 4.68 4.78 18.86
N MET A 164 3.53 5.35 18.45
CA MET A 164 3.06 5.26 17.08
C MET A 164 4.03 5.92 16.08
N ARG A 165 4.63 7.08 16.42
CA ARG A 165 5.65 7.73 15.58
C ARG A 165 6.84 6.80 15.32
N MET A 166 7.31 6.08 16.34
CA MET A 166 8.42 5.15 16.18
C MET A 166 8.09 3.98 15.24
N ILE A 167 6.85 3.48 15.31
CA ILE A 167 6.33 2.44 14.41
C ILE A 167 6.20 2.96 12.98
N ILE A 168 5.64 4.16 12.80
CA ILE A 168 5.45 4.82 11.50
C ILE A 168 6.82 5.05 10.82
N LYS A 169 7.81 5.52 11.58
CA LYS A 169 9.17 5.73 11.09
C LYS A 169 9.83 4.44 10.57
N GLU A 170 9.78 3.36 11.35
CA GLU A 170 10.33 2.07 10.90
C GLU A 170 9.54 1.50 9.72
N SER A 171 8.24 1.72 9.70
CA SER A 171 7.40 1.29 8.57
C SER A 171 7.70 2.07 7.29
N TYR A 172 8.04 3.35 7.35
CA TYR A 172 8.57 4.10 6.19
C TYR A 172 9.81 3.42 5.60
N ARG A 173 10.72 2.94 6.45
CA ARG A 173 11.91 2.22 6.00
C ARG A 173 11.55 0.89 5.32
N VAL A 174 10.65 0.12 5.94
CA VAL A 174 10.25 -1.23 5.49
C VAL A 174 9.40 -1.22 4.21
N LEU A 175 8.54 -0.21 4.03
CA LEU A 175 7.71 -0.06 2.84
C LEU A 175 8.58 0.23 1.60
N ASP A 176 8.28 -0.37 0.46
CA ASP A 176 8.96 -0.09 -0.81
C ASP A 176 8.77 1.37 -1.24
N ASN A 177 9.76 1.92 -1.95
CA ASN A 177 9.62 3.26 -2.53
C ASN A 177 8.41 3.32 -3.49
N HIS A 178 7.69 4.45 -3.47
CA HIS A 178 6.50 4.70 -4.28
C HIS A 178 5.30 3.79 -3.98
N ARG A 179 5.26 3.15 -2.81
CA ARG A 179 4.13 2.35 -2.33
C ARG A 179 3.28 3.10 -1.31
N VAL A 180 2.16 2.44 -0.97
CA VAL A 180 1.05 3.03 -0.22
C VAL A 180 0.91 2.38 1.15
N TRP A 181 0.50 3.17 2.13
CA TRP A 181 -0.02 2.70 3.40
C TRP A 181 -1.43 3.26 3.62
N ILE A 182 -2.39 2.37 3.80
CA ILE A 182 -3.75 2.69 4.22
C ILE A 182 -3.87 2.58 5.74
N TRP A 183 -4.24 3.68 6.38
CA TRP A 183 -4.35 3.79 7.83
C TRP A 183 -5.79 4.10 8.24
N ASN A 184 -6.48 3.08 8.75
CA ASN A 184 -7.85 3.24 9.26
C ASN A 184 -7.81 3.77 10.70
N VAL A 185 -8.37 4.95 10.94
CA VAL A 185 -8.44 5.52 12.29
C VAL A 185 -9.73 6.30 12.51
N GLY A 186 -10.34 6.14 13.68
CA GLY A 186 -11.47 6.93 14.14
C GLY A 186 -11.07 7.89 15.26
N ASP A 187 -11.70 9.07 15.28
CA ASP A 187 -11.62 9.94 16.44
C ASP A 187 -12.29 9.28 17.65
N ILE A 188 -11.66 9.45 18.81
CA ILE A 188 -12.14 8.88 20.07
C ILE A 188 -12.50 9.96 21.08
N PHE A 189 -13.27 9.59 22.09
CA PHE A 189 -13.53 10.44 23.25
C PHE A 189 -12.80 9.86 24.45
N ASP A 190 -11.77 10.56 24.93
CA ASP A 190 -11.06 10.19 26.15
C ASP A 190 -10.40 11.39 26.86
N ASN A 191 -9.78 11.13 28.02
CA ASN A 191 -8.88 12.05 28.70
C ASN A 191 -7.47 11.92 28.13
N ASP A 192 -6.86 13.04 27.71
CA ASP A 192 -5.49 13.04 27.18
C ASP A 192 -4.40 12.84 28.25
N ASN A 193 -4.73 13.14 29.51
CA ASN A 193 -3.86 13.01 30.68
C ASN A 193 -2.49 13.71 30.52
N LEU A 194 -2.44 14.84 29.80
CA LEU A 194 -1.18 15.56 29.53
C LEU A 194 -0.66 16.34 30.75
N SER A 195 -1.53 17.13 31.38
CA SER A 195 -1.19 17.95 32.53
C SER A 195 -1.97 17.54 33.78
N VAL A 196 -3.27 17.25 33.61
CA VAL A 196 -4.17 16.80 34.66
C VAL A 196 -5.18 15.80 34.09
N LYS A 197 -5.58 14.81 34.89
CA LYS A 197 -6.72 13.95 34.54
C LYS A 197 -8.01 14.72 34.81
N SER A 198 -8.75 15.06 33.76
CA SER A 198 -10.02 15.76 33.93
C SER A 198 -11.04 14.89 34.67
N VAL A 199 -11.58 15.44 35.75
CA VAL A 199 -12.71 14.86 36.50
C VAL A 199 -14.06 15.23 35.86
N TRP A 200 -14.07 16.27 35.01
CA TRP A 200 -15.27 16.89 34.44
C TRP A 200 -15.71 16.28 33.10
N GLY A 201 -14.99 15.27 32.60
CA GLY A 201 -15.39 14.50 31.42
C GLY A 201 -14.29 14.37 30.37
N LYS A 202 -14.52 13.43 29.45
CA LYS A 202 -13.66 13.11 28.30
C LYS A 202 -13.85 14.16 27.19
N ARG A 203 -12.82 14.41 26.38
CA ARG A 203 -12.92 15.27 25.17
C ARG A 203 -12.73 14.45 23.91
N ARG A 204 -13.12 15.01 22.75
CA ARG A 204 -12.78 14.41 21.45
C ARG A 204 -11.29 14.58 21.18
N LEU A 205 -10.63 13.47 20.87
CA LEU A 205 -9.23 13.40 20.44
C LEU A 205 -9.24 13.17 18.91
N PRO A 206 -8.79 14.16 18.11
CA PRO A 206 -8.79 14.08 16.66
C PRO A 206 -7.59 13.25 16.16
N LEU A 207 -7.64 11.94 16.40
CA LEU A 207 -6.53 11.03 16.09
C LEU A 207 -6.15 11.08 14.61
N GLY A 208 -7.14 11.22 13.69
CA GLY A 208 -6.86 11.37 12.26
C GLY A 208 -5.91 12.53 11.97
N ALA A 209 -6.19 13.70 12.54
CA ALA A 209 -5.34 14.89 12.37
C ALA A 209 -3.93 14.72 12.97
N TYR A 210 -3.83 14.07 14.13
CA TYR A 210 -2.52 13.79 14.75
C TYR A 210 -1.68 12.84 13.91
N PHE A 211 -2.29 11.79 13.35
CA PHE A 211 -1.57 10.86 12.49
C PHE A 211 -1.15 11.48 11.16
N ILE A 212 -2.01 12.26 10.50
CA ILE A 212 -1.60 12.98 9.26
C ILE A 212 -0.32 13.77 9.50
N LYS A 213 -0.26 14.52 10.60
CA LYS A 213 0.94 15.30 10.96
C LYS A 213 2.16 14.40 11.19
N ILE A 214 2.03 13.32 11.97
CA ILE A 214 3.15 12.41 12.25
C ILE A 214 3.66 11.74 10.97
N PHE A 215 2.76 11.29 10.08
CA PHE A 215 3.12 10.65 8.82
C PHE A 215 3.92 11.60 7.91
N GLU A 216 3.47 12.85 7.75
CA GLU A 216 4.18 13.89 7.00
C GLU A 216 5.56 14.19 7.59
N GLU A 217 5.67 14.31 8.93
CA GLU A 217 6.94 14.54 9.63
C GLU A 217 7.94 13.38 9.45
N GLU A 218 7.45 12.13 9.38
CA GLU A 218 8.28 10.94 9.16
C GLU A 218 8.51 10.62 7.67
N GLY A 219 8.07 11.50 6.76
CA GLY A 219 8.43 11.49 5.33
C GLY A 219 7.43 10.85 4.39
N PHE A 220 6.27 10.40 4.87
CA PHE A 220 5.15 10.05 4.00
C PHE A 220 4.51 11.30 3.41
N THR A 221 3.74 11.12 2.35
CA THR A 221 2.88 12.15 1.76
C THR A 221 1.43 11.72 1.91
N PHE A 222 0.63 12.54 2.56
CA PHE A 222 -0.82 12.42 2.60
C PHE A 222 -1.38 12.67 1.20
N VAL A 223 -2.23 11.75 0.74
CA VAL A 223 -2.80 11.80 -0.60
C VAL A 223 -4.31 11.98 -0.55
N ASP A 224 -4.99 11.22 0.31
CA ASP A 224 -6.45 11.21 0.33
C ASP A 224 -7.00 10.72 1.68
N ASP A 225 -8.28 11.00 1.94
CA ASP A 225 -9.03 10.55 3.11
C ASP A 225 -10.40 10.03 2.67
N PHE A 226 -10.54 8.69 2.64
CA PHE A 226 -11.84 8.08 2.41
C PHE A 226 -12.58 7.95 3.75
N ILE A 227 -13.81 8.45 3.79
CA ILE A 227 -14.66 8.39 4.96
C ILE A 227 -15.46 7.09 4.92
N TRP A 228 -15.16 6.18 5.84
CA TRP A 228 -15.99 5.01 6.08
C TRP A 228 -17.19 5.42 6.94
N ASP A 229 -18.38 5.51 6.31
CA ASP A 229 -19.65 5.65 7.00
C ASP A 229 -20.07 4.29 7.59
N LYS A 230 -20.00 4.18 8.92
CA LYS A 230 -20.40 2.98 9.67
C LYS A 230 -21.91 2.77 9.70
N GLY A 231 -22.69 3.76 9.26
CA GLY A 231 -24.14 3.80 9.39
C GLY A 231 -24.57 4.26 10.78
N GLU A 232 -25.59 3.60 11.34
CA GLU A 232 -26.15 4.01 12.62
C GLU A 232 -25.14 3.87 13.77
N VAL A 233 -25.16 4.86 14.66
CA VAL A 233 -24.26 4.99 15.80
C VAL A 233 -24.53 3.84 16.76
N GLN A 234 -23.65 2.84 16.78
CA GLN A 234 -23.80 1.66 17.65
C GLN A 234 -23.41 1.90 19.12
N SER A 235 -23.04 3.14 19.49
CA SER A 235 -22.64 3.46 20.87
C SER A 235 -23.60 4.46 21.53
N GLU A 236 -24.23 4.04 22.61
CA GLU A 236 -24.99 4.90 23.54
C GLU A 236 -24.08 5.90 24.31
N ARG A 237 -22.75 5.81 24.14
CA ARG A 237 -21.74 6.60 24.89
C ARG A 237 -21.82 8.12 24.69
N HIS A 238 -22.61 8.57 23.71
CA HIS A 238 -22.82 9.99 23.39
C HIS A 238 -24.21 10.51 23.76
N LYS A 239 -25.11 9.68 24.30
CA LYS A 239 -26.40 10.17 24.77
C LYS A 239 -26.20 10.84 26.13
N ASN A 240 -26.00 12.15 26.11
CA ASN A 240 -26.04 13.03 27.29
C ASN A 240 -27.48 13.14 27.82
N GLY A 241 -28.05 12.00 28.25
CA GLY A 241 -29.44 11.88 28.67
C GLY A 241 -30.45 12.34 27.60
N ASN A 242 -31.73 12.25 27.96
CA ASN A 242 -32.84 12.74 27.14
C ASN A 242 -32.99 14.27 27.17
N ASN A 243 -31.93 15.03 27.50
CA ASN A 243 -32.03 16.46 27.71
C ASN A 243 -32.06 17.22 26.36
N PRO A 244 -33.22 17.68 25.85
CA PRO A 244 -33.36 18.11 24.45
C PRO A 244 -33.00 19.60 24.27
N TYR A 245 -32.06 20.11 25.06
CA TYR A 245 -31.64 21.51 25.02
C TYR A 245 -30.28 21.68 24.34
N PRO A 246 -30.00 22.86 23.74
CA PRO A 246 -28.67 23.20 23.22
C PRO A 246 -27.56 22.93 24.25
N PHE A 247 -26.34 22.62 23.78
CA PHE A 247 -25.15 22.27 24.58
C PHE A 247 -25.17 20.91 25.29
N TYR A 248 -26.31 20.23 25.37
CA TYR A 248 -26.39 18.86 25.91
C TYR A 248 -26.26 17.80 24.82
N GLN A 249 -26.87 18.01 23.65
CA GLN A 249 -26.83 17.04 22.56
C GLN A 249 -25.64 17.28 21.64
N TYR A 250 -24.74 16.30 21.52
CA TYR A 250 -23.63 16.31 20.56
C TYR A 250 -23.81 15.20 19.53
N PRO A 251 -23.51 15.44 18.23
CA PRO A 251 -23.50 14.40 17.22
C PRO A 251 -22.55 13.28 17.62
N ALA A 252 -23.00 12.04 17.47
CA ALA A 252 -22.17 10.89 17.75
C ALA A 252 -21.26 10.54 16.57
N ASN A 253 -20.11 9.93 16.86
CA ASN A 253 -19.18 9.54 15.82
C ASN A 253 -19.72 8.35 15.01
N CYS A 254 -20.11 8.58 13.75
CA CYS A 254 -20.64 7.58 12.83
C CYS A 254 -19.65 7.17 11.73
N TYR A 255 -18.42 7.69 11.74
CA TYR A 255 -17.46 7.42 10.67
C TYR A 255 -16.06 7.12 11.20
N GLU A 256 -15.20 6.62 10.32
CA GLU A 256 -13.75 6.52 10.52
C GLU A 256 -13.04 6.97 9.25
N HIS A 257 -11.80 7.44 9.41
CA HIS A 257 -10.92 7.82 8.33
C HIS A 257 -10.23 6.58 7.77
N LEU A 258 -10.07 6.54 6.46
CA LEU A 258 -9.18 5.64 5.73
C LEU A 258 -8.15 6.52 5.04
N LEU A 259 -7.11 6.87 5.78
CA LEU A 259 -6.08 7.80 5.33
C LEU A 259 -5.14 7.08 4.36
N VAL A 260 -4.87 7.73 3.23
CA VAL A 260 -3.98 7.22 2.18
C VAL A 260 -2.66 7.96 2.22
N PHE A 261 -1.59 7.23 2.53
CA PHE A 261 -0.24 7.78 2.57
C PHE A 261 0.65 7.12 1.53
N HIS A 262 1.45 7.91 0.82
CA HIS A 262 2.45 7.43 -0.11
C HIS A 262 3.86 7.62 0.44
N LYS A 263 4.74 6.65 0.16
CA LYS A 263 6.17 6.80 0.37
C LYS A 263 6.84 7.34 -0.90
N HIS A 264 7.48 8.49 -0.79
CA HIS A 264 8.37 9.03 -1.84
C HIS A 264 9.74 9.35 -1.24
N ARG A 265 10.68 8.39 -1.32
CA ARG A 265 12.08 8.65 -0.97
C ARG A 265 12.70 9.55 -2.02
N LEU A 266 13.53 10.50 -1.60
CA LEU A 266 14.40 11.24 -2.52
C LEU A 266 15.36 10.28 -3.24
N ASP A 267 15.01 9.91 -4.46
CA ASP A 267 15.75 8.96 -5.29
C ASP A 267 16.20 9.62 -6.59
N LYS A 268 17.52 9.70 -6.78
CA LYS A 268 18.15 10.27 -7.98
C LYS A 268 18.74 9.19 -8.89
N THR A 269 18.53 7.91 -8.57
CA THR A 269 18.97 6.80 -9.40
C THR A 269 18.25 6.83 -10.74
N LYS A 270 19.02 6.60 -11.81
CA LYS A 270 18.47 6.49 -13.16
C LYS A 270 17.75 5.17 -13.31
N TYR A 271 16.54 5.20 -13.84
CA TYR A 271 15.80 3.98 -14.17
C TYR A 271 15.78 3.74 -15.68
N PRO A 272 15.78 2.47 -16.13
CA PRO A 272 15.67 2.12 -17.54
C PRO A 272 14.41 2.73 -18.16
N CYS A 273 14.53 3.19 -19.40
CA CYS A 273 13.37 3.62 -20.18
C CYS A 273 12.41 2.43 -20.36
N PRO A 274 11.11 2.56 -20.01
CA PRO A 274 10.16 1.44 -20.10
C PRO A 274 9.89 0.99 -21.55
N VAL A 275 10.26 1.83 -22.53
CA VAL A 275 10.07 1.54 -23.96
C VAL A 275 11.27 0.84 -24.58
N CYS A 276 12.50 1.21 -24.20
CA CYS A 276 13.71 0.72 -24.88
C CYS A 276 14.79 0.13 -23.95
N GLY A 277 14.50 -0.01 -22.66
CA GLY A 277 15.42 -0.57 -21.66
C GLY A 277 16.71 0.23 -21.40
N CYS A 278 16.96 1.33 -22.11
CA CYS A 278 18.22 2.06 -22.01
C CYS A 278 18.26 3.02 -20.80
N LEU A 279 19.43 3.14 -20.19
CA LEU A 279 19.73 4.11 -19.11
C LEU A 279 20.25 5.46 -19.60
N LYS A 280 20.27 5.68 -20.92
CA LYS A 280 20.56 6.98 -21.53
C LYS A 280 19.36 7.91 -21.37
N VAL A 281 19.20 8.44 -20.16
CA VAL A 281 18.08 9.29 -19.73
C VAL A 281 18.58 10.54 -19.03
N ASN A 282 17.85 11.64 -19.17
CA ASN A 282 18.14 12.91 -18.49
C ASN A 282 17.02 13.24 -17.49
N GLY A 283 17.41 13.68 -16.29
CA GLY A 283 16.48 14.10 -15.25
C GLY A 283 16.08 15.54 -15.51
N ASN A 284 14.80 15.78 -15.78
CA ASN A 284 14.32 17.09 -16.26
C ASN A 284 13.39 17.81 -15.28
N SER A 285 12.81 17.11 -14.29
CA SER A 285 11.90 17.72 -13.32
C SER A 285 11.61 16.81 -12.12
N GLN A 286 11.11 17.39 -11.04
CA GLN A 286 10.52 16.69 -9.90
C GLN A 286 9.05 17.13 -9.77
N PRO A 287 8.08 16.34 -10.26
CA PRO A 287 6.67 16.73 -10.23
C PRO A 287 6.08 16.75 -8.82
N GLU A 288 6.56 15.86 -7.95
CA GLU A 288 6.21 15.77 -6.53
C GLU A 288 7.51 15.60 -5.72
N ILE A 289 7.47 15.92 -4.42
CA ILE A 289 8.61 15.70 -3.52
C ILE A 289 8.98 14.20 -3.56
N GLY A 290 10.27 13.92 -3.76
CA GLY A 290 10.77 12.54 -3.83
C GLY A 290 10.51 11.80 -5.15
N ILE A 291 9.86 12.42 -6.15
CA ILE A 291 9.67 11.82 -7.47
C ILE A 291 10.60 12.48 -8.48
N GLN A 292 11.48 11.69 -9.09
CA GLN A 292 12.32 12.15 -10.19
C GLN A 292 11.71 11.72 -11.54
N SER A 293 11.47 12.70 -12.42
CA SER A 293 11.11 12.43 -13.82
C SER A 293 12.36 12.36 -14.69
N TRP A 294 12.35 11.40 -15.60
CA TRP A 294 13.37 11.10 -16.60
C TRP A 294 12.80 11.27 -18.00
N GLU A 295 13.64 11.70 -18.94
CA GLU A 295 13.34 11.72 -20.37
C GLU A 295 14.37 10.87 -21.12
N CYS A 296 13.88 9.93 -21.94
CA CYS A 296 14.74 9.07 -22.75
C CYS A 296 15.50 9.88 -23.81
N LYS A 297 16.83 9.69 -23.89
CA LYS A 297 17.72 10.31 -24.89
C LYS A 297 18.33 9.28 -25.83
N ASN A 298 17.82 8.05 -25.82
CA ASN A 298 18.17 7.04 -26.83
C ASN A 298 17.46 7.36 -28.16
N TYR A 299 18.22 7.72 -29.19
CA TYR A 299 17.68 8.02 -30.53
C TYR A 299 16.98 6.83 -31.18
N ASP A 300 17.38 5.61 -30.81
CA ASP A 300 16.80 4.37 -31.32
C ASP A 300 15.60 3.88 -30.48
N CYS A 301 15.03 4.74 -29.63
CA CYS A 301 13.85 4.39 -28.83
C CYS A 301 12.61 4.26 -29.73
N PHE A 302 11.83 3.20 -29.53
CA PHE A 302 10.68 2.86 -30.39
C PHE A 302 9.54 3.87 -30.32
N GLU A 303 9.37 4.53 -29.18
CA GLU A 303 8.40 5.62 -29.00
C GLU A 303 9.14 6.93 -28.78
N ARG A 304 9.10 7.80 -29.79
CA ARG A 304 9.49 9.21 -29.72
C ARG A 304 8.33 10.08 -30.18
N SER A 305 8.18 11.24 -29.56
CA SER A 305 7.12 12.21 -29.89
C SER A 305 7.34 12.87 -31.24
N GLU A 306 6.31 13.54 -31.79
CA GLU A 306 6.36 14.27 -33.07
C GLU A 306 7.48 15.33 -33.13
N GLY A 307 7.85 15.92 -31.98
CA GLY A 307 8.99 16.83 -31.87
C GLY A 307 10.34 16.14 -31.67
N ASN A 308 10.46 14.84 -31.95
CA ASN A 308 11.62 13.99 -31.69
C ASN A 308 12.09 14.00 -30.23
N ARG A 309 11.21 14.30 -29.26
CA ARG A 309 11.51 14.17 -27.82
C ARG A 309 11.24 12.75 -27.36
N GLY A 310 12.10 12.19 -26.51
CA GLY A 310 11.92 10.84 -26.00
C GLY A 310 10.81 10.74 -24.95
N LYS A 311 10.41 9.49 -24.65
CA LYS A 311 9.42 9.17 -23.61
C LYS A 311 9.83 9.76 -22.25
N ARG A 312 8.86 10.37 -21.55
CA ARG A 312 8.99 10.82 -20.16
C ARG A 312 8.38 9.79 -19.22
N PHE A 313 9.08 9.51 -18.12
CA PHE A 313 8.68 8.51 -17.13
C PHE A 313 9.37 8.78 -15.79
N SER A 314 8.89 8.16 -14.72
CA SER A 314 9.55 8.06 -13.41
C SER A 314 9.54 6.61 -12.95
N TYR A 315 10.25 6.29 -11.87
CA TYR A 315 10.16 4.96 -11.29
C TYR A 315 8.72 4.65 -10.83
N LYS A 316 8.02 5.62 -10.22
CA LYS A 316 6.59 5.51 -9.87
C LYS A 316 5.72 5.16 -11.08
N THR A 317 5.90 5.83 -12.21
CA THR A 317 5.10 5.51 -13.42
C THR A 317 5.48 4.15 -13.97
N ASN A 318 6.74 3.75 -13.91
CA ASN A 318 7.17 2.43 -14.35
C ASN A 318 6.47 1.35 -13.52
N ILE A 319 6.44 1.45 -12.18
CA ILE A 319 5.75 0.49 -11.30
C ILE A 319 4.24 0.46 -11.59
N THR A 320 3.60 1.62 -11.75
CA THR A 320 2.14 1.72 -11.91
C THR A 320 1.64 1.35 -13.31
N GLN A 321 2.52 1.28 -14.30
CA GLN A 321 2.17 0.95 -15.70
C GLN A 321 2.77 -0.38 -16.19
N SER A 322 3.67 -1.01 -15.42
CA SER A 322 4.42 -2.19 -15.86
C SER A 322 3.60 -3.48 -15.92
N HIS A 323 2.38 -3.52 -15.38
CA HIS A 323 1.59 -4.76 -15.23
C HIS A 323 0.13 -4.57 -15.65
N HIS A 324 -0.12 -4.14 -16.89
CA HIS A 324 -1.47 -4.16 -17.49
C HIS A 324 -1.83 -5.58 -17.95
N LEU A 325 -1.81 -6.54 -17.03
CA LEU A 325 -2.19 -7.92 -17.25
C LEU A 325 -3.62 -8.16 -16.79
N LYS A 326 -4.29 -9.16 -17.39
CA LYS A 326 -5.71 -9.42 -17.14
C LYS A 326 -5.98 -9.82 -15.68
N GLU A 327 -5.04 -10.53 -15.08
CA GLU A 327 -5.04 -10.94 -13.67
C GLU A 327 -4.98 -9.75 -12.67
N HIS A 328 -4.59 -8.56 -13.12
CA HIS A 328 -4.55 -7.36 -12.29
C HIS A 328 -5.74 -6.43 -12.54
N GLU A 329 -6.69 -6.82 -13.38
CA GLU A 329 -7.89 -6.01 -13.62
C GLU A 329 -8.75 -5.89 -12.36
N ILE A 330 -9.05 -4.65 -11.98
CA ILE A 330 -10.00 -4.36 -10.91
C ILE A 330 -11.41 -4.36 -11.50
N PRO A 331 -12.37 -5.12 -10.92
CA PRO A 331 -13.75 -5.13 -11.41
C PRO A 331 -14.36 -3.73 -11.47
N LYS A 332 -15.07 -3.41 -12.55
CA LYS A 332 -15.67 -2.07 -12.77
C LYS A 332 -16.62 -1.66 -11.63
N ASP A 333 -17.43 -2.59 -11.13
CA ASP A 333 -18.35 -2.32 -10.03
C ASP A 333 -17.63 -1.99 -8.73
N PHE A 334 -16.46 -2.61 -8.51
CA PHE A 334 -15.59 -2.29 -7.39
C PHE A 334 -15.02 -0.87 -7.51
N ILE A 335 -14.52 -0.49 -8.69
CA ILE A 335 -14.08 0.88 -8.96
C ILE A 335 -15.22 1.87 -8.72
N ASN A 336 -16.42 1.58 -9.23
CA ASN A 336 -17.58 2.44 -9.06
C ASN A 336 -17.99 2.61 -7.59
N LYS A 337 -17.88 1.57 -6.77
CA LYS A 337 -18.11 1.66 -5.31
C LYS A 337 -17.15 2.63 -4.64
N TRP A 338 -15.86 2.56 -4.99
CA TRP A 338 -14.79 3.35 -4.40
C TRP A 338 -14.47 4.65 -5.13
N ARG A 339 -15.31 5.07 -6.09
CA ARG A 339 -15.24 6.40 -6.72
C ARG A 339 -15.71 7.52 -5.81
N LYS A 340 -16.47 7.19 -4.77
CA LYS A 340 -16.92 8.14 -3.75
C LYS A 340 -15.89 8.16 -2.63
N ASP A 341 -15.57 9.37 -2.17
CA ASP A 341 -14.79 9.64 -0.98
C ASP A 341 -15.50 9.16 0.30
N ILE A 342 -16.84 9.20 0.33
CA ILE A 342 -17.65 8.63 1.41
C ILE A 342 -18.21 7.27 0.99
N VAL A 343 -17.82 6.22 1.72
CA VAL A 343 -18.21 4.83 1.41
C VAL A 343 -18.90 4.20 2.61
N LYS A 344 -20.08 3.64 2.36
CA LYS A 344 -20.91 3.00 3.39
C LYS A 344 -20.81 1.49 3.30
N PHE A 345 -20.35 0.86 4.38
CA PHE A 345 -20.39 -0.59 4.57
C PHE A 345 -20.47 -0.93 6.07
N SER A 346 -21.05 -2.07 6.39
CA SER A 346 -21.35 -2.43 7.77
C SER A 346 -20.09 -2.76 8.58
N PRO A 347 -19.99 -2.33 9.84
CA PRO A 347 -18.95 -2.80 10.74
C PRO A 347 -19.12 -4.31 11.02
N VAL A 348 -18.04 -4.96 11.45
CA VAL A 348 -18.10 -6.36 11.88
C VAL A 348 -18.91 -6.45 13.18
N ILE A 349 -20.10 -7.06 13.12
CA ILE A 349 -21.01 -7.21 14.25
C ILE A 349 -20.49 -8.31 15.19
N LYS A 350 -20.29 -7.97 16.48
CA LYS A 350 -19.56 -8.80 17.46
C LYS A 350 -20.44 -9.68 18.35
N ILE A 351 -21.75 -9.53 18.30
CA ILE A 351 -22.65 -10.05 19.33
C ILE A 351 -23.86 -10.70 18.65
N ASN A 352 -24.14 -11.97 18.97
CA ASN A 352 -25.47 -12.53 18.75
C ASN A 352 -26.43 -12.06 19.86
N SER A 353 -27.73 -12.23 19.69
CA SER A 353 -28.78 -11.86 20.66
C SER A 353 -28.63 -12.46 22.07
N LYS A 354 -27.61 -13.29 22.33
CA LYS A 354 -27.29 -13.91 23.63
C LYS A 354 -26.01 -13.37 24.29
N GLY A 355 -25.35 -12.34 23.72
CA GLY A 355 -24.26 -11.62 24.40
C GLY A 355 -22.89 -12.31 24.40
N VAL A 356 -22.68 -13.38 23.64
CA VAL A 356 -21.41 -14.12 23.62
C VAL A 356 -20.52 -13.62 22.47
N ASN A 357 -19.29 -13.21 22.79
CA ASN A 357 -18.28 -12.81 21.81
C ASN A 357 -17.75 -14.07 21.09
N THR A 358 -18.29 -14.37 19.91
CA THR A 358 -17.97 -15.58 19.15
C THR A 358 -16.58 -15.61 18.51
N LEU A 359 -15.85 -14.50 18.48
CA LEU A 359 -14.60 -14.39 17.71
C LEU A 359 -13.36 -14.13 18.56
N GLY A 360 -13.43 -14.01 19.89
CA GLY A 360 -12.28 -13.79 20.80
C GLY A 360 -11.47 -12.51 20.57
N HIS A 361 -11.65 -11.85 19.43
CA HIS A 361 -11.03 -10.61 18.99
C HIS A 361 -11.96 -9.44 19.21
N THR A 362 -11.45 -8.42 19.89
CA THR A 362 -12.24 -7.29 20.36
C THR A 362 -12.54 -6.26 19.28
N ALA A 363 -11.88 -6.28 18.10
CA ALA A 363 -12.13 -5.34 16.98
C ALA A 363 -11.52 -5.68 15.60
N PRO A 364 -12.02 -6.68 14.85
CA PRO A 364 -11.77 -6.75 13.41
C PRO A 364 -12.37 -5.52 12.69
N PHE A 365 -11.60 -4.88 11.80
CA PHE A 365 -12.18 -3.98 10.80
C PHE A 365 -12.76 -4.79 9.62
N PRO A 366 -13.75 -4.26 8.87
CA PRO A 366 -14.39 -4.99 7.76
C PRO A 366 -13.43 -5.38 6.65
N THR A 367 -13.74 -6.47 5.95
CA THR A 367 -12.93 -6.97 4.82
C THR A 367 -12.87 -5.99 3.64
N ASP A 368 -13.82 -5.06 3.55
CA ASP A 368 -13.87 -4.01 2.53
C ASP A 368 -12.64 -3.11 2.52
N ILE A 369 -12.10 -2.76 3.70
CA ILE A 369 -10.93 -1.88 3.85
C ILE A 369 -9.66 -2.52 3.27
N PRO A 370 -9.25 -3.74 3.70
CA PRO A 370 -8.08 -4.38 3.12
C PRO A 370 -8.33 -4.78 1.67
N GLU A 371 -9.56 -5.14 1.27
CA GLU A 371 -9.86 -5.43 -0.13
C GLU A 371 -9.64 -4.20 -1.02
N PHE A 372 -10.07 -3.01 -0.57
CA PHE A 372 -9.78 -1.73 -1.23
C PHE A 372 -8.27 -1.50 -1.35
N ALA A 373 -7.55 -1.54 -0.24
CA ALA A 373 -6.11 -1.31 -0.23
C ALA A 373 -5.37 -2.24 -1.19
N ILE A 374 -5.66 -3.55 -1.10
CA ILE A 374 -4.96 -4.59 -1.86
C ILE A 374 -5.27 -4.49 -3.35
N ARG A 375 -6.54 -4.33 -3.74
CA ARG A 375 -6.92 -4.23 -5.15
C ARG A 375 -6.38 -2.97 -5.81
N MET A 376 -6.40 -1.83 -5.11
CA MET A 376 -6.01 -0.55 -5.70
C MET A 376 -4.49 -0.34 -5.77
N PHE A 377 -3.72 -0.92 -4.84
CA PHE A 377 -2.33 -0.52 -4.63
C PHE A 377 -1.31 -1.68 -4.65
N THR A 378 -1.70 -2.89 -5.08
CA THR A 378 -0.76 -4.02 -5.27
C THR A 378 -1.04 -4.84 -6.52
N TYR A 379 -0.04 -5.59 -6.96
CA TYR A 379 -0.14 -6.65 -7.95
C TYR A 379 -0.18 -8.04 -7.30
N GLU A 380 -0.65 -9.06 -8.02
CA GLU A 380 -0.62 -10.44 -7.53
C GLU A 380 0.82 -10.88 -7.22
N GLY A 381 0.98 -11.71 -6.18
CA GLY A 381 2.28 -12.15 -5.68
C GLY A 381 2.97 -11.17 -4.72
N GLU A 382 2.54 -9.92 -4.64
CA GLU A 382 3.13 -8.92 -3.74
C GLU A 382 2.78 -9.13 -2.26
N LYS A 383 3.54 -8.51 -1.36
CA LYS A 383 3.37 -8.63 0.10
C LYS A 383 2.58 -7.47 0.68
N VAL A 384 1.65 -7.82 1.56
CA VAL A 384 0.76 -6.90 2.28
C VAL A 384 1.00 -7.06 3.77
N LEU A 385 1.46 -6.00 4.44
CA LEU A 385 1.74 -6.01 5.87
C LEU A 385 0.62 -5.32 6.67
N ASP A 386 0.24 -5.97 7.77
CA ASP A 386 -0.55 -5.38 8.83
C ASP A 386 0.26 -5.44 10.15
N PRO A 387 0.85 -4.32 10.61
CA PRO A 387 1.62 -4.29 11.84
C PRO A 387 0.77 -4.44 13.11
N PHE A 388 -0.57 -4.33 13.01
CA PHE A 388 -1.51 -4.49 14.11
C PHE A 388 -2.55 -5.56 13.74
N GLY A 389 -2.06 -6.77 13.52
CA GLY A 389 -2.76 -7.84 12.84
C GLY A 389 -4.07 -8.28 13.47
N GLY A 390 -4.23 -8.25 14.80
CA GLY A 390 -5.48 -8.62 15.47
C GLY A 390 -6.06 -9.95 14.97
N SER A 391 -7.27 -9.89 14.38
CA SER A 391 -7.97 -11.05 13.81
C SER A 391 -7.42 -11.55 12.46
N PHE A 392 -6.33 -10.94 11.97
CA PHE A 392 -5.66 -11.21 10.71
C PHE A 392 -6.54 -11.03 9.46
N THR A 393 -7.50 -10.09 9.52
CA THR A 393 -8.39 -9.78 8.40
C THR A 393 -7.60 -9.39 7.15
N SER A 394 -6.59 -8.52 7.29
CA SER A 394 -5.73 -8.09 6.20
C SER A 394 -5.00 -9.24 5.53
N GLY A 395 -4.42 -10.15 6.32
CA GLY A 395 -3.70 -11.31 5.81
C GLY A 395 -4.61 -12.29 5.07
N ILE A 396 -5.81 -12.54 5.60
CA ILE A 396 -6.83 -13.40 4.97
C ILE A 396 -7.26 -12.81 3.62
N VAL A 397 -7.54 -11.52 3.56
CA VAL A 397 -7.96 -10.85 2.31
C VAL A 397 -6.81 -10.82 1.30
N ALA A 398 -5.58 -10.56 1.73
CA ALA A 398 -4.40 -10.63 0.88
C ALA A 398 -4.29 -12.01 0.21
N LYS A 399 -4.40 -13.09 0.99
CA LYS A 399 -4.35 -14.46 0.46
C LYS A 399 -5.49 -14.75 -0.53
N LYS A 400 -6.73 -14.35 -0.21
CA LYS A 400 -7.89 -14.50 -1.12
C LYS A 400 -7.70 -13.77 -2.45
N LEU A 401 -6.90 -12.72 -2.46
CA LEU A 401 -6.56 -11.93 -3.64
C LEU A 401 -5.18 -12.30 -4.22
N ASN A 402 -4.64 -13.49 -3.94
CA ASN A 402 -3.36 -13.97 -4.49
C ASN A 402 -2.14 -13.09 -4.12
N ARG A 403 -2.16 -12.44 -2.95
CA ARG A 403 -1.01 -11.76 -2.34
C ARG A 403 -0.52 -12.53 -1.12
N THR A 404 0.68 -12.21 -0.65
CA THR A 404 1.19 -12.72 0.62
C THR A 404 0.80 -11.77 1.75
N GLY A 405 -0.05 -12.23 2.67
CA GLY A 405 -0.42 -11.47 3.86
C GLY A 405 0.62 -11.65 4.97
N ILE A 406 1.05 -10.57 5.62
CA ILE A 406 1.95 -10.61 6.77
C ILE A 406 1.28 -9.85 7.90
N CYS A 407 1.11 -10.49 9.06
CA CYS A 407 0.44 -9.88 10.19
C CYS A 407 1.29 -10.02 11.47
N ILE A 408 1.43 -8.92 12.21
CA ILE A 408 2.14 -8.89 13.49
C ILE A 408 1.11 -8.73 14.62
N GLU A 409 1.19 -9.55 15.66
CA GLU A 409 0.30 -9.44 16.82
C GLU A 409 1.07 -9.64 18.13
N LEU A 410 0.89 -8.72 19.07
CA LEU A 410 1.57 -8.70 20.35
C LEU A 410 1.06 -9.81 21.29
N ASN A 411 -0.26 -9.94 21.41
CA ASN A 411 -0.90 -10.73 22.46
C ASN A 411 -1.22 -12.16 22.00
N LYS A 412 -0.17 -12.97 21.77
CA LYS A 412 -0.29 -14.38 21.37
C LYS A 412 -1.28 -15.18 22.22
N ASN A 413 -1.21 -15.06 23.55
CA ASN A 413 -2.04 -15.85 24.45
C ASN A 413 -3.54 -15.53 24.32
N LEU A 414 -3.87 -14.25 24.07
CA LEU A 414 -5.25 -13.80 23.95
C LEU A 414 -5.84 -14.15 22.58
N PHE A 415 -5.03 -14.02 21.53
CA PHE A 415 -5.54 -13.94 20.17
C PHE A 415 -5.24 -15.16 19.30
N ARG A 416 -4.24 -15.98 19.65
CA ARG A 416 -3.80 -17.12 18.81
C ARG A 416 -4.94 -18.03 18.39
N LYS A 417 -5.74 -18.52 19.33
CA LYS A 417 -6.83 -19.47 19.05
C LYS A 417 -7.84 -18.86 18.08
N ALA A 418 -8.37 -17.69 18.44
CA ALA A 418 -9.36 -16.97 17.67
C ALA A 418 -8.87 -16.59 16.26
N SER A 419 -7.63 -16.13 16.15
CA SER A 419 -7.00 -15.80 14.87
C SER A 419 -6.86 -17.01 13.95
N ILE A 420 -6.39 -18.14 14.49
CA ILE A 420 -6.21 -19.38 13.72
C ILE A 420 -7.57 -19.92 13.26
N GLU A 421 -8.57 -19.95 14.15
CA GLU A 421 -9.94 -20.34 13.80
C GLU A 421 -10.52 -19.45 12.69
N ASN A 422 -10.25 -18.14 12.74
CA ASN A 422 -10.70 -17.20 11.72
C ASN A 422 -10.06 -17.48 10.35
N ILE A 423 -8.76 -17.78 10.32
CA ILE A 423 -8.03 -18.16 9.10
C ILE A 423 -8.63 -19.43 8.50
N PHE A 424 -8.76 -20.48 9.30
CA PHE A 424 -9.34 -21.75 8.86
C PHE A 424 -10.74 -21.59 8.29
N LYS A 425 -11.61 -20.88 9.00
CA LYS A 425 -12.97 -20.60 8.56
C LYS A 425 -13.02 -19.87 7.23
N ASN A 426 -12.11 -18.92 7.01
CA ASN A 426 -12.16 -18.06 5.82
C ASN A 426 -11.43 -18.61 4.60
N LEU A 427 -10.48 -19.53 4.79
CA LEU A 427 -9.65 -20.07 3.71
C LEU A 427 -9.93 -21.53 3.40
N ASN A 428 -10.87 -22.17 4.10
CA ASN A 428 -11.21 -23.59 3.96
C ASN A 428 -9.99 -24.53 4.11
N ILE A 429 -9.05 -24.17 4.98
CA ILE A 429 -7.83 -24.95 5.25
C ILE A 429 -8.13 -25.92 6.41
N THR A 430 -7.77 -27.20 6.24
CA THR A 430 -8.03 -28.28 7.21
C THR A 430 -6.83 -28.66 8.07
N ASN A 431 -5.62 -28.17 7.76
CA ASN A 431 -4.41 -28.47 8.54
C ASN A 431 -3.45 -27.27 8.64
N ILE A 432 -2.90 -27.02 9.83
CA ILE A 432 -2.04 -25.85 10.16
C ILE A 432 -0.57 -26.03 9.73
N SER A 433 -0.15 -27.22 9.29
CA SER A 433 1.25 -27.52 8.95
C SER A 433 1.86 -26.60 7.87
N GLU A 434 1.06 -25.77 7.21
CA GLU A 434 1.47 -24.81 6.19
C GLU A 434 1.74 -23.38 6.70
N PHE A 435 1.44 -23.07 7.96
CA PHE A 435 1.77 -21.78 8.56
C PHE A 435 3.08 -21.91 9.32
N ASN A 436 4.15 -21.35 8.75
CA ASN A 436 5.36 -21.14 9.52
C ASN A 436 4.98 -20.16 10.67
N TYR A 437 5.28 -20.51 11.91
CA TYR A 437 5.16 -19.61 13.06
C TYR A 437 6.52 -19.49 13.72
N GLU A 438 6.95 -18.26 13.94
CA GLU A 438 7.96 -17.92 14.95
C GLU A 438 7.29 -17.17 16.11
#